data_AF-A0A482UYK9-F1
#
_entry.id   AF-A0A482UYK9-F1
#
_cell.length_a   1.000
_cell.length_b   1.000
_cell.length_c   1.000
_cell.angle_alpha   90.00
_cell.angle_beta   90.00
_cell.angle_gamma   90.00
#
_symmetry.space_group_name_H-M   'P 1'
#
loop_
_entity.id
_entity.type
_entity.pdbx_description
1 polymer ?
#
loop_
_entity_poly.entity_id
_entity_poly.type
_entity_poly.pdbx_seq_one_letter_code
_entity_poly.pdbx_strand_id
1 'polypeptide(L)' 'MVPIIQSCTKLPRCEFGAQTQYSEDTDRAIVNGAHRDQDLQSHLHKYIEHFVLCRGCR' A
#
# COMPACT_ATOMS: atom_id res chain seq x y z
N MET A 1 0.24 -12.41 -7.96
CA MET A 1 0.01 -10.97 -8.17
C MET A 1 -0.95 -10.36 -7.14
N VAL A 2 -1.98 -11.08 -6.67
CA VAL A 2 -2.89 -10.67 -5.56
C VAL A 2 -2.23 -10.26 -4.21
N PRO A 3 -1.11 -10.85 -3.72
CA PRO A 3 -0.64 -10.55 -2.36
C PRO A 3 -0.03 -9.15 -2.17
N ILE A 4 0.39 -8.48 -3.25
CA ILE A 4 1.04 -7.17 -3.18
C ILE A 4 -0.01 -6.07 -2.93
N ILE A 5 -1.17 -6.16 -3.59
CA ILE A 5 -2.29 -5.21 -3.43
C ILE A 5 -2.85 -5.26 -2.01
N GLN A 6 -2.96 -6.47 -1.45
CA GLN A 6 -3.44 -6.68 -0.08
C GLN A 6 -2.44 -6.13 0.97
N SER A 7 -1.14 -6.18 0.69
CA SER A 7 -0.11 -5.58 1.55
C SER A 7 -0.13 -4.05 1.49
N CYS A 8 -0.28 -3.49 0.29
CA CYS A 8 -0.38 -2.04 0.06
C CYS A 8 -1.62 -1.40 0.68
N THR A 9 -2.72 -2.13 0.81
CA THR A 9 -3.94 -1.66 1.53
C THR A 9 -3.85 -1.85 3.05
N LYS A 10 -3.03 -2.77 3.54
CA LYS A 10 -2.85 -3.02 4.98
C LYS A 10 -1.83 -2.08 5.64
N LEU A 11 -0.82 -1.61 4.91
CA LEU A 11 0.19 -0.67 5.43
C LEU A 11 -0.36 0.70 5.87
N PRO A 12 -1.18 1.41 5.07
CA PRO A 12 -1.75 2.68 5.51
C PRO A 12 -2.72 2.52 6.69
N ARG A 13 -3.29 1.33 6.92
CA ARG A 13 -4.07 1.04 8.14
C ARG A 13 -3.19 1.12 9.39
N CYS A 14 -1.94 0.69 9.30
CA CYS A 14 -1.01 0.67 10.43
C CYS A 14 -0.31 2.02 10.62
N GLU A 15 0.12 2.69 9.54
CA GLU A 15 0.87 3.96 9.64
C GLU A 15 -0.02 5.21 9.68
N PHE A 16 -1.22 5.18 9.09
CA PHE A 16 -2.09 6.35 8.98
C PHE A 16 -3.35 6.27 9.86
N GLY A 17 -3.60 5.11 10.50
CA GLY A 17 -4.86 4.86 11.21
C GLY A 17 -6.09 4.90 10.28
N ALA A 18 -5.87 4.75 8.98
CA ALA A 18 -6.91 4.86 7.95
C ALA A 18 -7.62 3.52 7.76
N GLN A 19 -8.96 3.54 7.71
CA GLN A 19 -9.72 2.33 7.41
C GLN A 19 -9.57 1.98 5.93
N THR A 20 -9.10 0.78 5.65
CA THR A 20 -8.96 0.26 4.30
C THR A 20 -9.90 -0.90 4.05
N GLN A 21 -10.67 -0.82 2.96
CA GLN A 21 -11.49 -1.91 2.45
C GLN A 21 -10.92 -2.40 1.12
N TYR A 22 -10.85 -3.72 0.97
CA TYR A 22 -10.45 -4.37 -0.26
C TYR A 22 -11.56 -5.34 -0.67
N SER A 23 -12.02 -5.22 -1.91
CA SER A 23 -13.06 -6.08 -2.48
C SER A 23 -12.45 -6.93 -3.58
N GLU A 24 -12.42 -8.24 -3.37
CA GLU A 24 -11.85 -9.22 -4.31
C GLU A 24 -12.67 -9.34 -5.59
N ASP A 25 -13.99 -9.18 -5.52
CA ASP A 25 -14.90 -9.27 -6.67
C ASP A 25 -14.69 -8.17 -7.72
N THR A 26 -14.18 -7.02 -7.31
CA THR A 26 -13.97 -5.86 -8.19
C THR A 26 -12.49 -5.51 -8.34
N ASP A 27 -11.58 -6.22 -7.67
CA ASP A 27 -10.15 -5.90 -7.55
C ASP A 27 -9.91 -4.44 -7.15
N ARG A 28 -10.80 -3.88 -6.30
CA ARG A 28 -10.78 -2.48 -5.89
C ARG A 28 -10.37 -2.34 -4.43
N ALA A 29 -9.41 -1.44 -4.22
CA ALA A 29 -8.96 -0.99 -2.92
C ALA A 29 -9.49 0.41 -2.63
N ILE A 30 -10.14 0.59 -1.47
CA ILE A 30 -10.60 1.90 -0.97
C ILE A 30 -9.86 2.19 0.32
N VAL A 31 -9.14 3.32 0.34
CA VAL A 31 -8.46 3.84 1.52
C VAL A 31 -9.20 5.09 1.98
N ASN A 32 -9.85 5.01 3.14
CA ASN A 32 -10.61 6.13 3.70
C ASN A 32 -9.65 7.16 4.31
N GLY A 33 -9.70 8.40 3.82
CA GLY A 33 -8.89 9.51 4.34
C GLY A 33 -8.63 10.58 3.27
N ALA A 34 -8.19 11.76 3.69
CA ALA A 34 -7.76 12.83 2.78
C ALA A 34 -6.30 12.62 2.40
N HIS A 35 -6.04 11.68 1.49
CA HIS A 35 -4.70 11.41 0.97
C HIS A 35 -4.53 12.02 -0.41
N ARG A 36 -3.39 12.67 -0.66
CA ARG A 36 -3.01 13.09 -2.02
C ARG A 36 -2.23 11.97 -2.71
N ASP A 37 -2.25 11.97 -4.03
CA ASP A 37 -1.55 10.95 -4.84
C ASP A 37 -0.06 10.85 -4.49
N GLN A 38 0.56 11.99 -4.17
CA GLN A 38 1.97 12.08 -3.80
C GLN A 38 2.29 11.41 -2.45
N ASP A 39 1.35 11.44 -1.50
CA ASP A 39 1.50 10.81 -0.19
C ASP A 39 1.46 9.28 -0.34
N LEU A 40 0.51 8.77 -1.12
CA LEU A 40 0.38 7.35 -1.44
C LEU A 40 1.63 6.82 -2.16
N GLN A 41 2.14 7.57 -3.13
CA GLN A 41 3.30 7.18 -3.92
C GLN A 41 4.57 7.09 -3.06
N SER A 42 4.76 8.05 -2.13
CA SER A 42 5.89 8.04 -1.19
C SER A 42 5.85 6.83 -0.26
N HIS A 43 4.65 6.42 0.16
CA HIS A 43 4.45 5.26 1.01
C HIS A 43 4.75 3.93 0.29
N LEU A 44 4.27 3.81 -0.95
CA LEU A 44 4.57 2.66 -1.81
C LEU A 44 6.07 2.56 -2.08
N HIS A 45 6.75 3.69 -2.27
CA HIS A 45 8.19 3.69 -2.48
C HIS A 45 8.96 3.09 -1.29
N LYS A 46 8.63 3.51 -0.06
CA LYS A 46 9.22 2.95 1.17
C LYS A 46 8.95 1.44 1.31
N TYR A 47 7.73 1.02 0.99
CA TYR A 47 7.39 -0.40 1.02
C TYR A 47 8.22 -1.21 0.03
N ILE A 48 8.36 -0.71 -1.20
CA ILE A 48 9.16 -1.36 -2.24
C ILE A 48 10.63 -1.45 -1.80
N GLU A 49 11.19 -0.39 -1.24
CA GLU A 49 12.58 -0.39 -0.75
C GLU A 49 12.84 -1.34 0.41
N HIS A 50 11.86 -1.55 1.29
CA HIS A 50 12.05 -2.35 2.49
C HIS A 50 11.66 -3.81 2.33
N PHE A 51 10.69 -4.11 1.48
CA PHE A 51 10.08 -5.43 1.38
C PHE A 51 10.21 -6.09 0.00
N VAL A 52 10.47 -5.32 -1.06
CA VAL A 52 10.51 -5.85 -2.44
C VAL A 52 11.93 -5.83 -3.01
N LEU A 53 12.67 -4.75 -2.81
CA LEU A 53 14.03 -4.62 -3.32
C LEU A 53 15.03 -5.40 -2.46
N CYS A 54 15.83 -6.23 -3.14
CA CYS A 54 16.98 -6.89 -2.56
C CYS A 54 18.03 -5.84 -2.17
N ARG A 55 18.56 -5.93 -0.94
CA ARG A 55 19.60 -5.00 -0.45
C ARG A 55 20.96 -5.15 -1.13
N GLY A 56 21.17 -6.23 -1.90
CA GLY A 56 22.44 -6.54 -2.57
C GLY A 56 22.56 -6.01 -4.00
N CYS A 57 21.46 -5.70 -4.69
CA CYS A 57 21.48 -5.33 -6.11
C CYS A 57 20.38 -4.34 -6.48
N ARG A 58 20.19 -3.29 -5.65
CA ARG A 58 19.17 -2.25 -5.82
C ARG A 58 19.08 -1.71 -7.25
#